data_AF-A0A661PGI8-F1
#
_entry.id   AF-A0A661PGI8-F1
#
_cell.length_a   1.000
_cell.length_b   1.000
_cell.length_c   1.000
_cell.angle_alpha   90.00
_cell.angle_beta   90.00
_cell.angle_gamma   90.00
#
_symmetry.space_group_name_H-M   'P 1'
#
loop_
_entity.id
_entity.type
_entity.pdbx_description
1 polymer ?
#
loop_
_entity_poly.entity_id
_entity_poly.type
_entity_poly.pdbx_seq_one_letter_code
_entity_poly.pdbx_strand_id
1 'polypeptide(L)'
;MLFFRFIAIALPQILILLFLGGSHDMLGGWNQTNDAMSTLLTLFLLSPIVALALLIVEIVRGCKAHKGEGGRAFLFIALAVILLVESLAIDFYLLTQVRM
;
A
#
# COMPACT_ATOMS: atom_id res chain seq x y z
N MET A 1 -7.81 10.87 10.22
CA MET A 1 -6.39 10.84 9.77
C MET A 1 -5.67 9.58 10.19
N LEU A 2 -5.64 9.21 11.48
CA LEU A 2 -5.00 7.97 11.95
C LEU A 2 -5.55 6.72 11.26
N PHE A 3 -6.86 6.60 11.14
CA PHE A 3 -7.50 5.49 10.43
C PHE A 3 -7.04 5.36 8.97
N PHE A 4 -6.96 6.49 8.26
CA PHE A 4 -6.49 6.50 6.87
C PHE A 4 -5.01 6.09 6.74
N ARG A 5 -4.17 6.52 7.70
CA ARG A 5 -2.77 6.08 7.78
C ARG A 5 -2.66 4.57 8.05
N PHE A 6 -3.47 4.04 8.95
CA PHE A 6 -3.50 2.59 9.21
C PHE A 6 -3.89 1.80 7.97
N ILE A 7 -4.91 2.26 7.23
CA ILE A 7 -5.31 1.63 5.97
C ILE A 7 -4.15 1.65 4.96
N ALA A 8 -3.51 2.81 4.77
CA ALA A 8 -2.38 2.95 3.85
C ALA A 8 -1.17 2.07 4.21
N ILE A 9 -0.93 1.85 5.50
CA ILE A 9 0.12 0.95 5.99
C ILE A 9 -0.29 -0.52 5.82
N ALA A 10 -1.54 -0.87 6.10
CA ALA A 10 -2.00 -2.26 6.10
C ALA A 10 -2.18 -2.82 4.69
N LEU A 11 -2.63 -2.00 3.73
CA LEU A 11 -2.93 -2.44 2.35
C LEU A 11 -1.77 -3.18 1.66
N PRO A 12 -0.55 -2.61 1.57
CA PRO A 12 0.59 -3.31 0.96
C PRO A 12 0.93 -4.61 1.68
N GLN A 13 0.84 -4.62 3.01
CA GLN A 13 1.17 -5.79 3.83
C GLN A 13 0.14 -6.91 3.64
N ILE A 14 -1.15 -6.58 3.58
CA ILE A 14 -2.23 -7.54 3.29
C ILE A 14 -2.03 -8.13 1.88
N LEU A 15 -1.68 -7.30 0.89
CA LEU A 15 -1.41 -7.77 -0.46
C LEU A 15 -0.25 -8.79 -0.49
N ILE A 16 0.87 -8.49 0.16
CA ILE A 16 2.00 -9.43 0.28
C ILE A 16 1.57 -10.73 0.98
N LEU A 17 0.86 -10.62 2.11
CA LEU A 17 0.45 -11.79 2.89
C LEU A 17 -0.48 -12.71 2.10
N LEU A 18 -1.45 -12.15 1.39
CA LEU A 18 -2.36 -12.92 0.54
C LEU A 18 -1.64 -13.55 -0.64
N PHE A 19 -0.71 -12.83 -1.26
CA PHE A 19 0.09 -13.38 -2.35
C PHE A 19 0.99 -14.52 -1.88
N LEU A 20 1.74 -14.34 -0.79
CA LEU A 20 2.59 -15.38 -0.22
C LEU A 20 1.77 -16.58 0.26
N GLY A 21 0.65 -16.34 0.96
CA GLY A 21 -0.24 -17.39 1.41
C GLY A 21 -0.85 -18.18 0.25
N GLY A 22 -1.19 -17.50 -0.85
CA GLY A 22 -1.68 -18.13 -2.08
C GLY A 22 -0.62 -18.97 -2.78
N SER A 23 0.63 -18.51 -2.82
CA SER A 23 1.75 -19.22 -3.45
C SER A 23 2.19 -20.47 -2.68
N HIS A 24 2.02 -20.50 -1.36
CA HIS A 24 2.41 -21.63 -0.50
C HIS A 24 1.22 -22.54 -0.12
N ASP A 25 0.08 -22.39 -0.81
CA ASP A 25 -1.18 -23.10 -0.52
C ASP A 25 -1.66 -23.02 0.94
N MET A 26 -1.24 -21.97 1.65
CA MET A 26 -1.61 -21.72 3.05
C MET A 26 -3.06 -21.20 3.18
N LEU A 27 -3.70 -20.90 2.06
CA LEU A 27 -5.07 -20.37 1.99
C LEU A 27 -6.08 -21.44 1.55
N GLY A 28 -5.72 -22.73 1.62
CA GLY A 28 -6.63 -23.85 1.36
C GLY A 28 -7.24 -23.83 -0.03
N GLY A 29 -6.41 -23.62 -1.06
CA GLY A 29 -6.89 -23.54 -2.45
C GLY A 29 -7.62 -22.25 -2.82
N TRP A 30 -7.74 -21.25 -1.93
CA TRP A 30 -8.39 -19.96 -2.24
C TRP A 30 -7.83 -19.30 -3.50
N ASN A 31 -6.52 -19.41 -3.75
CA ASN A 31 -5.86 -18.86 -4.94
C ASN A 31 -6.51 -19.33 -6.27
N GLN A 32 -7.14 -20.52 -6.28
CA GLN A 32 -7.76 -21.10 -7.47
C GLN A 32 -9.17 -20.54 -7.75
N THR A 33 -9.68 -19.67 -6.88
CA THR A 33 -11.00 -19.05 -7.04
C THR A 33 -10.91 -17.74 -7.83
N ASN A 34 -11.94 -17.45 -8.62
CA ASN A 34 -12.05 -16.15 -9.32
C ASN A 34 -12.08 -14.97 -8.35
N ASP A 35 -12.61 -15.18 -7.15
CA ASP A 35 -12.68 -14.16 -6.09
C ASP A 35 -11.29 -13.79 -5.56
N ALA A 36 -10.35 -14.75 -5.49
CA ALA A 36 -8.99 -14.48 -5.07
C ALA A 36 -8.23 -13.60 -6.06
N MET A 37 -8.34 -13.92 -7.35
CA MET A 37 -7.75 -13.11 -8.41
C MET A 37 -8.32 -11.67 -8.39
N SER A 38 -9.64 -11.53 -8.30
CA SER A 38 -10.31 -10.22 -8.19
C SER A 38 -9.86 -9.43 -6.97
N THR A 39 -9.71 -10.08 -5.82
CA THR A 39 -9.26 -9.45 -4.57
C THR A 39 -7.82 -8.97 -4.68
N LEU A 40 -6.92 -9.79 -5.22
CA LEU A 40 -5.52 -9.43 -5.42
C LEU A 40 -5.37 -8.27 -6.41
N LEU A 41 -6.10 -8.29 -7.53
CA LEU A 41 -6.14 -7.19 -8.50
C LEU A 41 -6.67 -5.88 -7.88
N THR A 42 -7.71 -5.98 -7.07
CA THR A 42 -8.27 -4.83 -6.39
C THR A 42 -7.25 -4.24 -5.42
N LEU A 43 -6.58 -5.06 -4.62
CA LEU A 43 -5.56 -4.62 -3.67
C LEU A 43 -4.33 -4.04 -4.38
N PHE A 44 -3.88 -4.66 -5.47
CA PHE A 44 -2.83 -4.18 -6.35
C PHE A 44 -3.11 -2.77 -6.89
N LEU A 45 -4.35 -2.49 -7.30
CA LEU A 45 -4.72 -1.15 -7.78
C LEU A 45 -4.93 -0.17 -6.62
N LEU A 46 -5.56 -0.61 -5.54
CA LEU A 46 -5.98 0.25 -4.44
C LEU A 46 -4.80 0.69 -3.56
N SER A 47 -3.82 -0.18 -3.33
CA SER A 47 -2.66 0.08 -2.49
C SER A 47 -1.87 1.34 -2.92
N PRO A 48 -1.42 1.48 -4.19
CA PRO A 48 -0.68 2.67 -4.62
C PRO A 48 -1.56 3.93 -4.63
N ILE A 49 -2.85 3.79 -4.95
CA ILE A 49 -3.80 4.92 -4.93
C ILE A 49 -3.96 5.49 -3.51
N VAL A 50 -4.11 4.62 -2.52
CA VAL A 50 -4.28 5.04 -1.12
C VAL A 50 -2.98 5.64 -0.59
N ALA A 51 -1.82 5.07 -0.91
CA ALA A 51 -0.53 5.63 -0.53
C ALA A 51 -0.29 7.01 -1.16
N LEU A 52 -0.65 7.19 -2.44
CA LEU A 52 -0.57 8.47 -3.13
C LEU A 52 -1.51 9.52 -2.50
N ALA A 53 -2.76 9.13 -2.20
CA ALA A 53 -3.70 10.00 -1.52
C ALA A 53 -3.16 10.42 -0.14
N LEU A 54 -2.54 9.51 0.62
CA LEU A 54 -1.87 9.87 1.88
C LEU A 54 -0.75 10.87 1.67
N LEU A 55 0.10 10.67 0.66
CA LEU A 55 1.18 11.60 0.33
C LEU A 55 0.65 13.01 0.03
N ILE A 56 -0.38 13.12 -0.81
CA ILE A 56 -1.00 14.41 -1.13
C ILE A 56 -1.51 15.10 0.13
N VAL A 57 -2.23 14.37 1.00
CA VAL A 57 -2.78 14.96 2.22
C VAL A 57 -1.67 15.40 3.18
N GLU A 58 -0.61 14.62 3.35
CA GLU A 58 0.52 15.00 4.21
C GLU A 58 1.29 16.20 3.64
N ILE A 59 1.46 16.31 2.31
CA ILE A 59 2.05 17.49 1.66
C ILE A 59 1.19 18.73 1.91
N VAL A 60 -0.13 18.65 1.64
CA VAL A 60 -1.04 19.78 1.84
C VAL A 60 -1.04 20.23 3.31
N ARG A 61 -0.99 19.29 4.26
CA ARG A 61 -0.89 19.61 5.69
C ARG A 61 0.48 20.19 6.05
N GLY A 62 1.57 19.67 5.50
CA GLY A 62 2.91 20.19 5.71
C GLY A 62 3.06 21.62 5.21
N CYS A 63 2.50 21.95 4.05
CA CYS A 63 2.47 23.31 3.51
C CYS A 63 1.64 24.28 4.39
N LYS A 64 0.60 23.78 5.06
CA LYS A 64 -0.24 24.56 5.99
C LYS A 64 0.32 24.64 7.41
N ALA A 65 1.28 23.80 7.78
CA ALA A 65 1.85 23.79 9.12
C ALA A 65 2.78 25.01 9.31
N HIS A 66 2.44 25.90 10.23
CA HIS A 66 3.23 27.09 10.55
C HIS A 66 4.59 26.72 11.20
N LYS A 67 5.58 27.63 11.04
CA LYS A 67 6.94 27.58 11.60
C LYS A 67 6.94 27.07 13.06
N GLY A 68 7.22 25.77 13.24
CA GLY A 68 7.28 25.13 14.56
C GLY A 68 7.04 23.62 14.52
N GLU A 69 6.17 23.14 13.62
CA GLU A 69 5.83 21.70 13.51
C GLU A 69 6.52 20.98 12.34
N GLY A 70 7.44 21.66 11.64
CA GLY A 70 8.05 21.20 10.39
C GLY A 70 8.73 19.83 10.48
N GLY A 71 9.32 19.48 11.62
CA GLY A 71 9.96 18.18 11.82
C GLY A 71 8.98 17.00 11.77
N ARG A 72 7.80 17.14 12.40
CA ARG A 72 6.77 16.09 12.37
C ARG A 72 6.09 15.99 11.01
N ALA A 73 5.84 17.14 10.36
CA ALA A 73 5.26 17.15 9.02
C ALA A 73 6.19 16.46 7.99
N PHE A 74 7.49 16.72 8.07
CA PHE A 74 8.48 16.07 7.21
C PHE A 74 8.51 14.55 7.39
N LEU A 75 8.45 14.05 8.64
CA LEU A 75 8.39 12.61 8.93
C LEU A 75 7.16 11.94 8.31
N PHE A 76 5.99 12.57 8.37
CA PHE A 76 4.77 11.99 7.78
C PHE A 76 4.79 11.99 6.25
N ILE A 77 5.37 13.02 5.64
CA ILE A 77 5.58 13.05 4.18
C ILE A 77 6.55 11.93 3.79
N ALA A 78 7.68 11.80 4.49
CA ALA A 78 8.67 10.75 4.23
C ALA A 78 8.06 9.35 4.38
N LEU A 79 7.24 9.12 5.43
CA LEU A 79 6.52 7.86 5.61
C LEU A 79 5.58 7.56 4.43
N ALA A 80 4.82 8.56 3.96
CA ALA A 80 3.91 8.37 2.83
C ALA A 80 4.67 8.08 1.52
N VAL A 81 5.84 8.69 1.31
CA VAL A 81 6.73 8.36 0.17
C VAL A 81 7.21 6.92 0.27
N ILE A 82 7.67 6.47 1.44
CA ILE A 82 8.12 5.10 1.64
C ILE A 82 7.00 4.10 1.33
N LEU A 83 5.79 4.32 1.85
CA LEU A 83 4.63 3.45 1.59
C LEU A 83 4.26 3.41 0.10
N LEU A 84 4.35 4.55 -0.60
CA LEU A 84 4.08 4.61 -2.03
C LEU A 84 5.13 3.81 -2.83
N VAL A 85 6.40 4.00 -2.51
CA VAL A 85 7.51 3.26 -3.14
C VAL A 85 7.40 1.77 -2.86
N GLU A 86 7.11 1.39 -1.61
CA GLU A 86 6.88 0.00 -1.20
C GLU A 86 5.73 -0.62 -1.98
N SER A 87 4.56 0.04 -2.05
CA SER A 87 3.43 -0.44 -2.83
C SER A 87 3.79 -0.65 -4.30
N LEU A 88 4.45 0.33 -4.92
CA LEU A 88 4.88 0.22 -6.32
C LEU A 88 5.89 -0.91 -6.53
N ALA A 89 6.80 -1.14 -5.57
CA ALA A 89 7.77 -2.22 -5.64
C ALA A 89 7.10 -3.60 -5.55
N ILE A 90 6.11 -3.75 -4.66
CA ILE A 90 5.30 -4.97 -4.54
C ILE A 90 4.53 -5.21 -5.83
N ASP A 91 3.88 -4.18 -6.35
CA ASP A 91 3.12 -4.27 -7.60
C ASP A 91 4.03 -4.65 -8.77
N PHE A 92 5.21 -4.03 -8.88
CA PHE A 92 6.17 -4.39 -9.90
C PHE A 92 6.62 -5.85 -9.77
N TYR A 93 6.93 -6.30 -8.55
CA TYR A 93 7.28 -7.70 -8.29
C TYR A 93 6.16 -8.67 -8.67
N LEU A 94 4.91 -8.37 -8.32
CA LEU A 94 3.75 -9.17 -8.70
C LEU A 94 3.60 -9.28 -10.23
N LEU A 95 3.76 -8.17 -10.95
CA LEU A 95 3.74 -8.17 -12.42
C LEU A 95 4.85 -9.03 -13.02
N THR A 96 6.03 -9.08 -12.40
CA THR A 96 7.10 -9.97 -12.86
C THR A 96 6.78 -11.45 -12.68
N GLN A 97 6.05 -11.80 -11.61
CA GLN A 97 5.68 -13.19 -11.32
C GLN A 97 4.49 -13.68 -12.17
N VAL A 98 3.54 -12.81 -12.50
CA VAL A 98 2.37 -13.16 -13.35
C VAL A 98 2.77 -13.40 -14.83
N ARG A 99 3.96 -12.97 -15.26
CA ARG A 99 4.47 -13.20 -16.62
C ARG A 99 5.20 -14.53 -16.82
N MET A 100 5.37 -15.35 -15.77
CA MET A 100 5.87 -16.73 -15.87
C MET A 100 4.71 -17.73 -15.96
#